data_AF-A0A7W6QDT6-F1
#
_entry.id   AF-A0A7W6QDT6-F1
#
_cell.length_a   1.000
_cell.length_b   1.000
_cell.length_c   1.000
_cell.angle_alpha   90.00
_cell.angle_beta   90.00
_cell.angle_gamma   90.00
#
_symmetry.space_group_name_H-M   'P 1'
#
loop_
_entity.id
_entity.type
_entity.pdbx_description
1 polymer ?
#
loop_
_entity_poly.entity_id
_entity_poly.type
_entity_poly.pdbx_seq_one_letter_code
_entity_poly.pdbx_strand_id
1 'polypeptide(L)'
;MTEPVGILASSKNAEAAKKFVDYVLSEKGQEGFLKLGYIPARNGMKLPEGFPARDAIKVLPIKAAEALKNTDQDLKTFSSIYGSN
;
A
#
# COMPACT_ATOMS: atom_id res chain seq x y z
N MET A 1 2.85 -0.81 -1.16
CA MET A 1 1.74 -0.06 -0.56
C MET A 1 0.68 -1.10 -0.25
N THR A 2 0.62 -1.54 1.00
CA THR A 2 -0.14 -2.75 1.40
C THR A 2 -1.55 -2.41 1.91
N GLU A 3 -1.82 -1.13 2.18
CA GLU A 3 -3.07 -0.64 2.75
C GLU A 3 -3.66 0.49 1.88
N PRO A 4 -4.31 0.18 0.74
CA PRO A 4 -4.96 1.18 -0.08
C PRO A 4 -6.20 1.75 0.64
N VAL A 5 -6.47 3.03 0.43
CA VAL A 5 -7.73 3.67 0.82
C VAL A 5 -8.45 4.15 -0.44
N GLY A 6 -9.75 3.88 -0.54
CA GLY A 6 -10.58 4.25 -1.68
C GLY A 6 -12.00 4.59 -1.24
N ILE A 7 -12.66 5.44 -2.01
CA ILE A 7 -14.07 5.79 -1.82
C ILE A 7 -14.89 5.01 -2.84
N LEU A 8 -15.87 4.24 -2.37
CA LEU A 8 -16.80 3.54 -3.26
C LEU A 8 -17.66 4.54 -4.04
N ALA A 9 -17.86 4.27 -5.32
CA ALA A 9 -18.73 5.08 -6.19
C ALA A 9 -20.18 5.16 -5.66
N SER A 10 -20.63 4.12 -4.95
CA SER A 10 -21.96 4.03 -4.33
C SER A 10 -22.05 4.63 -2.92
N SER A 11 -21.02 5.34 -2.45
CA SER A 11 -20.99 5.89 -1.10
C SER A 11 -22.14 6.87 -0.86
N LYS A 12 -22.96 6.59 0.17
CA LYS A 12 -24.04 7.48 0.62
C LYS A 12 -23.54 8.74 1.31
N ASN A 13 -22.25 8.77 1.68
CA ASN A 13 -21.62 9.86 2.45
C ASN A 13 -20.29 10.28 1.81
N ALA A 14 -20.31 10.63 0.53
CA ALA A 14 -19.10 10.93 -0.24
C ALA A 14 -18.24 12.04 0.39
N GLU A 15 -18.85 13.12 0.90
CA GLU A 15 -18.13 14.23 1.53
C GLU A 15 -17.42 13.83 2.84
N ALA A 16 -18.08 13.01 3.66
CA ALA A 16 -17.44 12.49 4.87
C ALA A 16 -16.31 11.51 4.54
N ALA A 17 -16.49 10.68 3.50
CA ALA A 17 -15.45 9.77 3.03
C ALA A 17 -14.21 10.53 2.51
N LYS A 18 -14.40 11.65 1.79
CA LYS A 18 -13.30 12.53 1.38
C LYS A 18 -12.55 13.08 2.59
N LYS A 19 -13.26 13.66 3.57
CA LYS A 19 -12.64 14.17 4.81
C LYS A 19 -11.89 13.08 5.58
N PHE A 20 -12.39 11.86 5.58
CA PHE A 20 -11.69 10.73 6.18
C PHE A 20 -10.40 10.39 5.43
N VAL A 21 -10.42 10.33 4.10
CA VAL A 21 -9.22 10.13 3.28
C VAL A 21 -8.21 11.25 3.51
N ASP A 22 -8.66 12.50 3.55
CA ASP A 22 -7.81 13.66 3.85
C ASP A 22 -7.15 13.52 5.23
N TYR A 23 -7.92 13.10 6.24
CA TYR A 23 -7.39 12.85 7.57
C TYR A 23 -6.35 11.72 7.59
N VAL A 24 -6.64 10.59 6.94
CA VAL A 24 -5.71 9.45 6.84
C VAL A 24 -4.39 9.87 6.20
N LEU A 25 -4.41 10.71 5.16
CA LEU A 25 -3.23 11.21 4.45
C LEU A 25 -2.56 12.43 5.11
N SER A 26 -3.21 13.04 6.10
CA SER A 26 -2.65 14.14 6.89
C SER A 26 -1.48 13.67 7.75
N GLU A 27 -0.65 14.61 8.18
CA GLU A 27 0.47 14.32 9.10
C GLU A 27 -0.02 13.63 10.38
N LYS A 28 -1.09 14.13 10.99
CA LYS A 28 -1.71 13.55 12.18
C LYS A 28 -2.22 12.11 11.96
N GLY A 29 -2.81 11.84 10.80
CA GLY A 29 -3.23 10.48 10.44
C GLY A 29 -2.03 9.54 10.36
N GLN A 30 -0.98 9.99 9.66
CA GLN A 30 0.25 9.24 9.44
C GLN A 30 1.09 9.03 10.71
N GLU A 31 1.05 9.94 11.69
CA GLU A 31 1.62 9.72 13.02
C GLU A 31 1.01 8.50 13.72
N GLY A 32 -0.28 8.25 13.51
CA GLY A 32 -0.95 7.04 14.00
C GLY A 32 -0.36 5.77 13.36
N PHE A 33 -0.14 5.79 12.04
CA PHE A 33 0.47 4.67 11.31
C PHE A 33 1.90 4.38 11.78
N LEU A 34 2.69 5.40 12.09
CA LEU A 34 4.05 5.24 12.62
C LEU A 34 4.06 4.47 13.95
N LYS A 35 3.10 4.75 14.86
CA LYS A 35 2.98 4.04 16.14
C LYS A 35 2.65 2.55 15.97
N LEU A 36 2.03 2.19 14.84
CA LEU A 36 1.73 0.81 14.47
C LEU A 36 2.88 0.13 13.71
N GLY A 37 3.99 0.85 13.46
CA GLY A 37 5.13 0.33 12.73
C GLY A 37 5.00 0.39 11.20
N TYR A 38 4.01 1.12 10.67
CA TYR A 38 3.83 1.27 9.22
C TYR A 38 4.72 2.37 8.64
N ILE A 39 5.17 2.15 7.40
CA ILE A 39 5.82 3.19 6.60
C ILE A 39 4.77 4.22 6.17
N PRO A 40 4.93 5.51 6.50
CA PRO A 40 3.93 6.52 6.17
C PRO A 40 3.82 6.72 4.66
N ALA A 41 2.61 6.88 4.13
CA ALA A 41 2.39 7.22 2.73
C ALA A 41 2.84 8.65 2.39
N ARG A 42 2.82 9.54 3.38
CA ARG A 42 3.21 10.95 3.23
C ARG A 42 4.74 11.11 3.15
N ASN A 43 5.20 11.97 2.25
CA ASN A 43 6.61 12.34 2.13
C ASN A 43 7.04 13.27 3.28
N GLY A 44 8.34 13.25 3.62
CA GLY A 44 8.91 14.13 4.65
C GLY A 44 8.71 13.65 6.09
N MET A 45 8.06 12.51 6.30
CA MET A 45 7.93 11.89 7.62
C MET A 45 9.03 10.85 7.84
N LYS A 46 9.50 10.75 9.10
CA LYS A 46 10.47 9.72 9.50
C LYS A 46 9.88 8.32 9.29
N LEU A 47 10.75 7.35 9.03
CA LEU A 47 10.35 5.94 9.01
C LEU A 47 10.33 5.39 10.44
N PRO A 48 9.55 4.33 10.69
CA PRO A 48 9.63 3.60 11.96
C PRO A 48 11.04 3.09 12.24
N GLU A 49 11.37 2.90 13.51
CA GLU A 49 12.65 2.34 13.93
C GLU A 49 12.86 0.95 13.30
N GLY A 50 14.10 0.65 12.88
CA GLY A 50 14.45 -0.60 12.20
C GLY A 50 14.28 -0.62 10.67
N PHE A 51 13.65 0.40 10.08
CA PHE A 51 13.56 0.52 8.62
C PHE A 51 14.73 1.34 8.04
N PRO A 52 15.34 0.91 6.92
CA PRO A 52 16.36 1.70 6.23
C PRO A 52 15.75 2.99 5.69
N ALA A 53 16.56 4.04 5.58
CA ALA A 53 16.15 5.29 4.96
C ALA A 53 15.62 5.06 3.53
N ARG A 54 14.64 5.86 3.09
CA ARG A 54 13.94 5.65 1.80
C ARG A 54 14.88 5.67 0.61
N ASP A 55 15.90 6.52 0.66
CA ASP A 55 16.94 6.67 -0.37
C ASP A 55 17.89 5.46 -0.44
N ALA A 56 17.99 4.66 0.62
CA ALA A 56 18.72 3.40 0.63
C ALA A 56 17.92 2.23 0.03
N ILE A 57 16.61 2.40 -0.21
CA ILE A 57 15.75 1.33 -0.76
C ILE A 57 15.93 1.25 -2.28
N LYS A 58 16.57 0.17 -2.75
CA LYS A 58 16.62 -0.17 -4.18
C LYS A 58 15.32 -0.83 -4.61
N VAL A 59 14.42 -0.05 -5.21
CA VAL A 59 13.12 -0.53 -5.70
C VAL A 59 13.32 -1.40 -6.94
N LEU A 60 12.69 -2.58 -6.96
CA LEU A 60 12.62 -3.41 -8.16
C LEU A 60 11.74 -2.70 -9.21
N PRO A 61 12.18 -2.59 -10.47
CA PRO A 61 11.38 -1.96 -11.52
C PRO A 61 10.09 -2.76 -11.74
N ILE A 62 8.95 -2.10 -11.60
CA ILE A 62 7.65 -2.72 -11.85
C ILE A 62 7.29 -2.54 -13.32
N LYS A 63 7.15 -3.66 -14.04
CA LYS A 63 6.57 -3.68 -15.37
C LYS A 63 5.08 -4.05 -15.29
N ALA A 64 4.26 -3.07 -14.90
CA ALA A 64 2.86 -3.31 -14.54
C ALA A 64 2.05 -4.03 -15.64
N ALA A 65 2.25 -3.66 -16.91
CA ALA A 65 1.56 -4.30 -18.03
C ALA A 65 1.97 -5.78 -18.23
N GLU A 66 3.25 -6.11 -18.07
CA GLU A 66 3.73 -7.50 -18.13
C GLU A 66 3.20 -8.30 -16.93
N ALA A 67 3.22 -7.72 -15.72
CA ALA A 67 2.68 -8.35 -14.51
C ALA A 67 1.17 -8.65 -14.62
N LEU A 68 0.39 -7.69 -15.15
CA LEU A 68 -1.04 -7.88 -15.40
C LEU A 68 -1.29 -8.99 -16.41
N LYS A 69 -0.53 -9.01 -17.53
CA LYS A 69 -0.66 -10.04 -18.55
C LYS A 69 -0.32 -11.44 -18.02
N ASN A 70 0.66 -11.54 -17.12
CA ASN A 70 1.15 -12.81 -16.62
C ASN A 70 0.44 -13.30 -15.34
N THR A 71 -0.45 -12.50 -14.75
CA THR A 71 -1.07 -12.78 -13.43
C THR A 71 -1.63 -14.21 -13.32
N ASP A 72 -2.43 -14.65 -14.30
CA ASP A 72 -3.03 -15.99 -14.27
C ASP A 72 -1.98 -17.12 -14.37
N GLN A 73 -0.95 -16.92 -15.19
CA GLN A 73 0.13 -17.88 -15.36
C GLN A 73 1.01 -17.96 -14.11
N ASP A 74 1.31 -16.82 -13.49
CA ASP A 74 2.10 -16.73 -12.27
C ASP A 74 1.35 -17.41 -11.11
N LEU A 75 0.04 -17.16 -10.97
CA LEU A 75 -0.83 -17.81 -9.99
C LEU A 75 -0.89 -19.33 -10.19
N LYS A 76 -1.04 -19.79 -11.44
CA LYS A 76 -1.05 -21.22 -11.75
C LYS A 76 0.28 -21.89 -11.41
N THR A 77 1.41 -21.26 -11.77
CA THR A 77 2.75 -21.76 -11.47
C THR A 77 2.97 -21.86 -9.97
N PHE A 78 2.64 -20.80 -9.22
CA PHE A 78 2.76 -20.78 -7.77
C PHE A 78 1.93 -21.89 -7.12
N SER A 79 0.66 -22.02 -7.54
CA SER A 79 -0.24 -23.06 -7.02
C SER A 79 0.25 -24.48 -7.36
N SER A 80 0.87 -24.69 -8.52
CA SER A 80 1.46 -25.99 -8.88
C SER A 80 2.65 -26.37 -8.00
N ILE A 81 3.41 -25.39 -7.49
CA ILE A 81 4.60 -25.62 -6.68
C ILE A 81 4.23 -25.79 -5.21
N TYR A 82 3.25 -25.02 -4.72
CA TYR A 82 2.95 -24.89 -3.29
C TYR A 82 1.53 -25.31 -2.87
N GLY A 83 0.65 -25.62 -3.82
CA GLY A 83 -0.80 -25.86 -3.59
C GLY A 83 -1.18 -27.28 -3.19
N SER A 84 -0.38 -27.97 -2.38
CA SER A 84 -0.73 -29.29 -1.81
C SER A 84 -0.95 -29.20 -0.31
N ASN A 85 -2.22 -29.04 0.07
CA ASN A 85 -2.94 -29.77 1.13
C ASN A 85 -4.44 -29.63 0.87
#